data_AF-A0A4Q1IS91-F1
#
_entry.id   AF-A0A4Q1IS91-F1
#
_cell.length_a   1.000
_cell.length_b   1.000
_cell.length_c   1.000
_cell.angle_alpha   90.00
_cell.angle_beta   90.00
_cell.angle_gamma   90.00
#
_symmetry.space_group_name_H-M   'P 1'
#
loop_
_entity.id
_entity.type
_entity.pdbx_description
1 polymer ?
#
loop_
_entity_poly.entity_id
_entity_poly.type
_entity_poly.pdbx_seq_one_letter_code
_entity_poly.pdbx_strand_id
1 'polypeptide(L)'
;MYSAQNCQDCQLRGACFKAKGNRIVERNHKLEAYKEKARRNLLSEIGELKRKQRTADVEPVFAHIKSNRNFKRFTHKGIEKAELEFGLHALAHNIRKKCA
;
A
#
# COMPACT_ATOMS: atom_id res chain seq x y z
N MET A 1 -13.52 -9.52 -20.25
CA MET A 1 -12.34 -9.67 -21.12
C MET A 1 -12.70 -9.03 -22.44
N TYR A 2 -12.01 -7.96 -22.83
CA TYR A 2 -12.30 -7.26 -24.09
C TYR A 2 -11.20 -7.62 -25.08
N SER A 3 -11.56 -8.26 -26.18
CA SER A 3 -10.62 -8.59 -27.26
C SER A 3 -10.94 -7.74 -28.48
N ALA A 4 -9.90 -7.26 -29.15
CA ALA A 4 -10.02 -6.81 -30.53
C ALA A 4 -10.48 -7.99 -31.41
N GLN A 5 -11.25 -7.70 -32.46
CA GLN A 5 -11.84 -8.73 -33.33
C GLN A 5 -10.89 -9.16 -34.45
N ASN A 6 -10.16 -8.22 -35.08
CA ASN A 6 -9.19 -8.53 -36.12
C ASN A 6 -7.94 -7.64 -36.02
N CYS A 7 -6.84 -8.19 -35.50
CA CYS A 7 -5.55 -7.50 -35.46
C CYS A 7 -4.56 -7.97 -36.55
N GLN A 8 -4.91 -8.91 -37.42
CA GLN A 8 -3.94 -9.52 -38.33
C GLN A 8 -3.44 -8.54 -39.40
N ASP A 9 -4.34 -7.75 -40.01
CA ASP A 9 -4.02 -6.76 -41.06
C ASP A 9 -4.14 -5.30 -40.59
N CYS A 10 -4.04 -5.05 -39.28
CA CYS A 10 -4.16 -3.71 -38.73
C CYS A 10 -2.87 -2.91 -38.98
N GLN A 11 -2.94 -1.87 -39.80
CA GLN A 11 -1.80 -0.97 -40.09
C GLN A 11 -1.21 -0.32 -38.82
N LEU A 12 -2.02 -0.14 -37.78
CA LEU A 12 -1.61 0.43 -36.50
C LEU A 12 -1.06 -0.62 -35.51
N ARG A 13 -0.99 -1.90 -35.87
CA ARG A 13 -0.60 -2.98 -34.96
C ARG A 13 0.77 -2.75 -34.32
N GLY A 14 1.75 -2.31 -35.11
CA GLY A 14 3.12 -2.04 -34.65
C GLY A 14 3.19 -0.98 -33.54
N ALA A 15 2.31 0.01 -33.56
CA ALA A 15 2.20 1.05 -32.54
C ALA A 15 1.20 0.71 -31.40
N CYS A 16 0.27 -0.22 -31.63
CA CYS A 16 -0.85 -0.50 -30.74
C CYS A 16 -0.50 -1.49 -29.60
N PHE A 17 0.09 -2.66 -29.91
CA PHE A 17 0.50 -3.65 -28.90
C PHE A 17 1.47 -4.71 -29.48
N LYS A 18 2.25 -5.40 -28.63
CA LYS A 18 3.37 -6.27 -29.06
C LYS A 18 3.11 -7.80 -28.99
N ALA A 19 1.91 -8.25 -28.61
CA ALA A 19 1.66 -9.69 -28.43
C ALA A 19 1.21 -10.41 -29.72
N LYS A 20 1.33 -11.74 -29.72
CA LYS A 20 0.84 -12.62 -30.80
C LYS A 20 -0.69 -12.75 -30.69
N GLY A 21 -1.42 -12.53 -31.79
CA GLY A 21 -2.89 -12.63 -31.84
C GLY A 21 -3.61 -11.28 -31.80
N ASN A 22 -4.83 -11.28 -31.24
CA ASN A 22 -5.62 -10.06 -31.03
C ASN A 22 -5.26 -9.38 -29.71
N ARG A 23 -5.35 -8.05 -29.66
CA ARG A 23 -5.15 -7.30 -28.41
C ARG A 23 -6.24 -7.68 -27.41
N ILE A 24 -5.84 -8.17 -26.25
CA ILE A 24 -6.73 -8.44 -25.12
C ILE A 24 -6.49 -7.38 -24.05
N VAL A 25 -7.57 -6.76 -23.60
CA VAL A 25 -7.58 -5.87 -22.45
C VAL A 25 -8.40 -6.52 -21.34
N GLU A 26 -7.73 -6.79 -20.23
CA GLU A 26 -8.36 -7.29 -19.02
C GLU A 26 -8.46 -6.19 -17.99
N ARG A 27 -9.65 -6.05 -17.40
CA ARG A 27 -9.88 -5.13 -16.28
C ARG A 27 -10.33 -5.93 -15.08
N ASN A 28 -9.59 -5.81 -13.98
CA ASN A 28 -9.99 -6.42 -12.72
C ASN A 28 -11.00 -5.50 -12.02
N HIS A 29 -12.29 -5.71 -12.31
CA HIS A 29 -13.38 -4.91 -11.74
C HIS A 29 -13.43 -4.96 -10.20
N LYS A 30 -13.03 -6.08 -9.57
CA LYS A 30 -12.96 -6.20 -8.11
C LYS A 30 -11.89 -5.26 -7.53
N LEU A 31 -10.70 -5.27 -8.11
CA LEU A 31 -9.61 -4.38 -7.69
C LEU A 31 -10.01 -2.91 -7.84
N GLU A 32 -10.65 -2.55 -8.95
CA GLU A 32 -11.12 -1.19 -9.18
C GLU A 32 -12.17 -0.77 -8.15
N ALA A 33 -13.10 -1.65 -7.80
CA ALA A 33 -14.07 -1.41 -6.73
C ALA A 33 -13.40 -1.21 -5.35
N TYR A 34 -12.37 -1.99 -5.03
CA TYR A 34 -11.61 -1.82 -3.78
C TYR A 34 -10.87 -0.49 -3.73
N LYS A 35 -10.21 -0.09 -4.83
CA LYS A 35 -9.55 1.22 -4.93
C LYS A 35 -10.55 2.36 -4.75
N GLU A 36 -11.73 2.26 -5.36
CA GLU A 36 -12.76 3.28 -5.23
C GLU A 36 -13.32 3.36 -3.80
N LYS A 37 -13.51 2.21 -3.14
CA LYS A 37 -13.88 2.18 -1.71
C LYS A 37 -12.82 2.85 -0.84
N ALA A 38 -11.55 2.54 -1.06
CA ALA A 38 -10.45 3.15 -0.33
C ALA A 38 -10.41 4.67 -0.55
N ARG A 39 -10.55 5.13 -1.80
CA ARG A 39 -10.59 6.55 -2.15
C ARG A 39 -11.72 7.29 -1.45
N ARG A 40 -12.94 6.75 -1.51
CA ARG A 40 -14.11 7.33 -0.81
C ARG A 40 -13.88 7.43 0.69
N ASN A 41 -13.33 6.40 1.32
CA ASN A 41 -13.01 6.45 2.74
C ASN A 41 -11.97 7.53 3.08
N LEU A 42 -10.91 7.65 2.28
CA LEU A 42 -9.81 8.60 2.50
C LEU A 42 -10.21 10.06 2.24
N LEU A 43 -11.18 10.30 1.36
CA LEU A 43 -11.71 11.62 1.01
C LEU A 43 -12.99 11.99 1.79
N SER A 44 -13.53 11.07 2.59
CA SER A 44 -14.61 11.40 3.52
C SER A 44 -14.12 12.37 4.60
N GLU A 45 -15.03 13.17 5.17
CA GLU A 45 -14.73 14.09 6.28
C GLU A 45 -14.07 13.36 7.46
N ILE A 46 -14.56 12.17 7.80
CA ILE A 46 -13.95 11.30 8.82
C ILE A 46 -12.52 10.92 8.42
N GLY A 47 -12.29 10.60 7.13
CA GLY A 47 -10.98 10.28 6.59
C GLY A 47 -10.00 11.45 6.70
N GLU A 48 -10.45 12.68 6.44
CA GLU A 48 -9.65 13.89 6.60
C GLU A 48 -9.30 14.17 8.06
N LEU A 49 -10.27 14.06 8.97
CA LEU A 49 -10.05 14.22 10.40
C LEU A 49 -9.02 13.20 10.92
N LYS A 50 -9.18 11.91 10.57
CA LYS A 50 -8.22 10.86 10.93
C LYS A 50 -6.82 11.11 10.35
N ARG A 51 -6.74 11.67 9.13
CA ARG A 51 -5.45 12.00 8.52
C ARG A 51 -4.72 13.08 9.29
N LYS A 52 -5.42 14.14 9.71
CA LYS A 52 -4.85 15.20 10.56
C LYS A 52 -4.41 14.65 11.92
N GLN A 53 -5.24 13.81 12.53
CA GLN A 53 -4.93 13.16 13.82
C GLN A 53 -3.69 12.26 13.74
N ARG A 54 -3.48 11.54 12.62
CA ARG A 54 -2.35 10.63 12.43
C ARG A 54 -0.99 11.31 12.65
N THR A 55 -0.87 12.57 12.27
CA THR A 55 0.37 13.36 12.39
C THR A 55 0.75 13.63 13.84
N ALA A 56 -0.21 13.74 14.75
CA ALA A 56 0.05 13.90 16.19
C ALA A 56 0.19 12.55 16.90
N ASP A 57 -0.62 11.55 16.52
CA ASP A 57 -0.71 10.32 17.29
C ASP A 57 0.31 9.26 16.84
N VAL A 58 0.35 8.98 15.54
CA VAL A 58 0.98 7.78 14.99
C VAL A 58 2.35 8.10 14.38
N GLU A 59 2.44 9.18 13.61
CA GLU A 59 3.68 9.58 12.94
C GLU A 59 4.85 9.83 13.91
N PRO A 60 4.66 10.47 15.09
CA PRO A 60 5.76 10.69 16.04
C PRO A 60 6.27 9.39 16.66
N VAL A 61 5.38 8.41 16.88
CA VAL A 61 5.76 7.09 17.39
C VAL A 61 6.68 6.39 16.39
N PHE A 62 6.32 6.38 15.11
CA PHE A 62 7.16 5.81 14.06
C PHE A 62 8.45 6.59 13.85
N ALA A 63 8.43 7.92 13.96
CA ALA A 63 9.64 8.75 13.91
C ALA A 63 10.60 8.40 15.05
N HIS A 64 10.11 8.23 16.27
CA HIS A 64 10.92 7.80 17.42
C HIS A 64 11.53 6.41 17.21
N ILE A 65 10.76 5.45 16.68
CA ILE A 65 11.27 4.11 16.41
C ILE A 65 12.34 4.14 15.31
N LYS A 66 12.08 4.82 14.19
CA LYS A 66 12.99 4.82 13.04
C LYS A 66 14.23 5.69 13.24
N SER A 67 14.06 6.92 13.71
CA SER A 67 15.15 7.89 13.83
C SER A 67 15.85 7.79 15.17
N ASN A 68 15.12 7.87 16.29
CA ASN A 68 15.76 7.93 17.61
C ASN A 68 16.30 6.57 18.06
N ARG A 69 15.66 5.47 17.65
CA ARG A 69 16.14 4.09 17.93
C ARG A 69 16.86 3.46 16.75
N ASN A 70 17.08 4.22 15.66
CA ASN A 70 17.76 3.78 14.44
C ASN A 70 17.22 2.47 13.84
N PHE A 71 15.92 2.17 14.03
CA PHE A 71 15.29 0.96 13.50
C PHE A 71 14.98 1.15 12.01
N LYS A 72 15.92 0.72 11.16
CA LYS A 72 15.82 0.87 9.69
C LYS A 72 15.38 -0.39 8.97
N ARG A 73 15.68 -1.57 9.53
CA ARG A 73 15.42 -2.87 8.93
C ARG A 73 15.14 -3.89 10.04
N PHE A 74 14.31 -4.87 9.71
CA PHE A 74 14.14 -6.06 10.54
C PHE A 74 15.40 -6.90 10.51
N THR A 75 15.77 -7.42 11.67
CA THR A 75 16.93 -8.28 11.85
C THR A 75 16.61 -9.71 11.42
N HIS A 76 15.37 -10.15 11.62
CA HIS A 76 14.93 -11.49 11.30
C HIS A 76 14.16 -11.58 9.97
N LYS A 77 14.14 -12.78 9.39
CA LYS A 77 13.36 -13.11 8.19
C LYS A 77 12.15 -13.96 8.57
N GLY A 78 11.04 -13.74 7.87
CA GLY A 78 9.75 -14.39 8.13
C GLY A 78 8.79 -13.47 8.88
N ILE A 79 7.50 -13.56 8.53
CA ILE A 79 6.45 -12.66 9.05
C ILE A 79 6.35 -12.78 10.57
N GLU A 80 6.33 -13.99 11.11
CA GLU A 80 6.22 -14.25 12.56
C GLU A 80 7.35 -13.59 13.36
N LYS A 81 8.59 -13.71 12.89
CA LYS A 81 9.75 -13.13 13.58
C LYS A 81 9.79 -11.61 13.45
N ALA A 82 9.38 -11.07 12.30
CA ALA A 82 9.27 -9.63 12.10
C ALA A 82 8.17 -9.02 13.00
N GLU A 83 7.06 -9.74 13.18
CA GLU A 83 5.98 -9.35 14.08
C GLU A 83 6.45 -9.33 15.54
N LEU A 84 7.17 -10.37 15.99
CA LEU A 84 7.77 -10.40 17.32
C LEU A 84 8.73 -9.22 17.56
N GLU A 85 9.65 -8.98 16.62
CA GLU A 85 10.63 -7.89 16.69
C GLU A 85 9.93 -6.52 16.77
N PHE A 86 8.94 -6.27 15.91
CA PHE A 86 8.15 -5.03 15.96
C PHE A 86 7.36 -4.91 17.27
N GLY A 87 6.77 -6.00 17.74
CA GLY A 87 6.02 -6.06 19.00
C GLY A 87 6.88 -5.65 20.20
N LEU A 88 8.12 -6.12 20.27
CA LEU A 88 9.09 -5.71 21.30
C LEU A 88 9.39 -4.20 21.23
N HIS A 89 9.60 -3.66 20.02
CA HIS A 89 9.81 -2.21 19.85
C HIS A 89 8.59 -1.38 20.29
N ALA A 90 7.39 -1.83 19.96
CA ALA A 90 6.14 -1.18 20.36
C ALA A 90 5.94 -1.25 21.89
N LEU A 91 6.16 -2.41 22.51
CA LEU A 91 6.09 -2.59 23.95
C LEU A 91 7.08 -1.65 24.67
N ALA A 92 8.34 -1.64 24.23
CA ALA A 92 9.35 -0.74 24.77
C ALA A 92 9.00 0.75 24.55
N HIS A 93 8.27 1.11 23.49
CA HIS A 93 7.77 2.47 23.31
C HIS A 93 6.69 2.81 24.34
N ASN A 94 5.73 1.91 24.56
CA ASN A 94 4.62 2.10 25.48
C ASN A 94 5.08 2.18 26.93
N ILE A 95 6.00 1.31 27.36
CA ILE A 95 6.59 1.35 28.70
C ILE A 95 7.28 2.70 28.93
N ARG A 96 8.11 3.14 27.97
CA ARG A 96 8.79 4.44 28.08
C ARG A 96 7.81 5.61 28.20
N LYS A 97 6.69 5.59 27.47
CA LYS A 97 5.65 6.62 27.58
C LYS A 97 4.88 6.57 28.91
N LYS A 98 4.82 5.42 29.58
CA LYS A 98 4.13 5.24 30.87
C LYS A 98 4.99 5.66 32.06
N CYS A 99 6.31 5.50 31.96
CA CYS A 99 7.26 5.84 33.02
C CYS A 99 7.75 7.29 32.97
N ALA A 100 7.62 7.96 31.82
CA ALA A 100 7.91 9.38 31.64
C ALA A 100 6.66 10.22 31.92
#